data_AF-A0A8S3R4A1-F1
#
_entry.id   AF-A0A8S3R4A1-F1
#
_cell.length_a   1.000
_cell.length_b   1.000
_cell.length_c   1.000
_cell.angle_alpha   90.00
_cell.angle_beta   90.00
_cell.angle_gamma   90.00
#
_symmetry.space_group_name_H-M   'P 1'
#
loop_
_entity.id
_entity.type
_entity.pdbx_description
1 polymer ?
#
loop_
_entity_poly.entity_id
_entity_poly.type
_entity_poly.pdbx_seq_one_letter_code
_entity_poly.pdbx_strand_id
1 'polypeptide(L)'
;MPNKRNAVGSPSRAMGKKRRTTSRTGGKKVQPEEIAQKKDGADRRRSAKKTKEVGHVVAEVPEENTDISSAFMIFMSVYIEKYNTRAQELLKYMRDIRLAATRSENWATYDEQFRLKIEKNPNLSWGNIHGEYWLLHITSPTVHNSVSVQSQGYRTDTQNRGNYNSNAATLPNNRTHQKSQGLSGGTISSYISGVSYHHKIQGIQDTTKFFIIGKALEGIKRIQGGKRNDIRAPITVQLLSDMISCLDKVCKNKYEAALFSAVFSVAFFGLLRVGEITTSKSKSVINGSNLTISDILVRRKVLELRVRWSKTDQKGKSVTLLIAENGKNYCPVRLINEYLKVRPTCNNTDLFIHYTGMPLTRYQFSSILEKALHFLRISKGHFRSHSFRIGGATELARQGVSEEVIMRLGRWKSHAYSRYIRLQFF
;
A
#
# COMPACT_ATOMS: atom_id res chain seq x y z
N MET A 1 -44.44 26.31 26.65
CA MET A 1 -45.05 26.93 27.85
C MET A 1 -45.28 25.84 28.88
N PRO A 2 -45.09 26.04 30.20
CA PRO A 2 -44.42 27.13 30.92
C PRO A 2 -43.06 26.69 31.57
N ASN A 3 -42.39 27.40 32.49
CA ASN A 3 -41.90 28.80 32.47
C ASN A 3 -41.10 29.19 33.76
N LYS A 4 -39.78 29.48 33.66
CA LYS A 4 -38.94 30.31 34.61
C LYS A 4 -38.73 29.75 36.06
N ARG A 5 -37.85 30.25 36.96
CA ARG A 5 -36.80 31.34 37.10
C ARG A 5 -35.66 30.75 37.99
N ASN A 6 -34.34 31.02 37.88
CA ASN A 6 -33.49 32.25 37.96
C ASN A 6 -33.17 32.80 39.37
N ALA A 7 -31.90 32.68 39.82
CA ALA A 7 -31.05 33.58 40.67
C ALA A 7 -29.84 32.73 41.18
N VAL A 8 -28.54 33.04 41.04
CA VAL A 8 -27.68 34.25 41.05
C VAL A 8 -27.27 34.71 42.46
N GLY A 9 -25.96 34.66 42.76
CA GLY A 9 -25.37 35.12 44.02
C GLY A 9 -23.85 34.94 44.10
N SER A 10 -23.08 36.02 43.91
CA SER A 10 -21.65 36.15 44.25
C SER A 10 -21.43 37.60 44.73
N PRO A 11 -20.51 37.86 45.67
CA PRO A 11 -19.20 38.36 45.24
C PRO A 11 -18.01 37.94 46.15
N SER A 12 -16.83 38.49 45.89
CA SER A 12 -15.54 38.13 46.50
C SER A 12 -15.03 39.18 47.51
N ARG A 13 -13.97 38.84 48.28
CA ARG A 13 -12.57 39.37 48.12
C ARG A 13 -11.83 39.72 49.45
N ALA A 14 -10.53 39.38 49.51
CA ALA A 14 -9.45 40.02 50.33
C ALA A 14 -9.51 39.91 51.89
N MET A 15 -8.43 40.09 52.68
CA MET A 15 -6.97 40.01 52.45
C MET A 15 -6.15 39.86 53.76
N GLY A 16 -4.97 39.23 53.67
CA GLY A 16 -3.78 39.51 54.51
C GLY A 16 -3.64 38.74 55.84
N LYS A 17 -2.49 38.75 56.56
CA LYS A 17 -1.04 38.94 56.26
C LYS A 17 -0.30 39.17 57.60
N LYS A 18 0.62 38.27 58.03
CA LYS A 18 1.91 38.47 58.79
C LYS A 18 2.37 37.08 59.32
N ARG A 19 3.63 36.62 59.19
CA ARG A 19 4.98 37.08 59.67
C ARG A 19 5.21 36.75 61.17
N ARG A 20 6.39 36.26 61.64
CA ARG A 20 7.75 36.09 61.03
C ARG A 20 8.71 35.20 61.90
N THR A 21 9.96 35.00 61.42
CA THR A 21 11.27 34.77 62.16
C THR A 21 11.49 33.45 62.93
N THR A 22 12.66 32.77 62.98
CA THR A 22 14.03 32.81 62.34
C THR A 22 14.63 31.36 62.35
N SER A 23 15.85 30.91 61.97
CA SER A 23 17.24 31.41 61.67
C SER A 23 17.76 30.76 60.34
N ARG A 24 19.00 30.80 59.77
CA ARG A 24 20.43 31.13 60.07
C ARG A 24 21.26 30.01 60.76
N THR A 25 22.45 29.56 60.31
CA THR A 25 23.48 29.91 59.26
C THR A 25 23.72 28.73 58.27
N GLY A 26 24.33 28.76 57.07
CA GLY A 26 25.43 29.55 56.44
C GLY A 26 26.73 28.71 56.36
N GLY A 27 27.54 28.59 55.29
CA GLY A 27 27.42 28.95 53.85
C GLY A 27 28.75 29.39 53.18
N LYS A 28 29.18 28.78 52.05
CA LYS A 28 30.21 29.31 51.10
C LYS A 28 30.30 28.51 49.77
N LYS A 29 30.93 29.09 48.72
CA LYS A 29 31.27 28.50 47.40
C LYS A 29 32.77 28.13 47.32
N VAL A 30 33.18 27.31 46.33
CA VAL A 30 34.35 27.53 45.41
C VAL A 30 34.46 26.40 44.34
N GLN A 31 35.10 26.72 43.20
CA GLN A 31 35.67 25.90 42.10
C GLN A 31 36.97 26.64 41.64
N PRO A 32 37.92 26.09 40.84
CA PRO A 32 37.86 24.93 39.94
C PRO A 32 39.11 23.99 40.05
N GLU A 33 39.71 23.61 38.90
CA GLU A 33 40.90 22.74 38.66
C GLU A 33 40.66 21.22 38.92
N GLU A 34 40.92 20.27 38.01
CA GLU A 34 41.96 20.01 36.98
C GLU A 34 43.21 19.27 37.51
N ILE A 35 43.39 18.02 37.04
CA ILE A 35 44.65 17.23 37.02
C ILE A 35 44.45 16.05 36.06
N ALA A 36 45.51 15.61 35.39
CA ALA A 36 45.49 14.52 34.41
C ALA A 36 46.73 13.60 34.52
N GLN A 37 46.74 12.50 33.75
CA GLN A 37 47.86 11.55 33.59
C GLN A 37 48.09 10.62 34.82
N LYS A 38 48.70 9.42 34.74
CA LYS A 38 49.28 8.67 33.60
C LYS A 38 49.44 7.16 33.88
N LYS A 39 49.52 6.35 32.81
CA LYS A 39 50.23 5.06 32.58
C LYS A 39 49.45 4.28 31.50
N ASP A 40 49.97 3.90 30.33
CA ASP A 40 51.33 3.55 29.86
C ASP A 40 51.95 2.38 30.65
N GLY A 41 52.33 1.22 30.09
CA GLY A 41 52.20 0.63 28.74
C GLY A 41 52.31 -0.91 28.89
N ALA A 42 52.55 -1.77 27.89
CA ALA A 42 52.74 -1.68 26.43
C ALA A 42 52.31 -3.07 25.85
N ASP A 43 52.70 -3.64 24.69
CA ASP A 43 53.50 -3.30 23.50
C ASP A 43 52.84 -4.11 22.32
N ARG A 44 52.57 -3.64 21.09
CA ARG A 44 53.43 -3.15 19.98
C ARG A 44 54.02 -4.27 19.10
N ARG A 45 53.99 -4.04 17.77
CA ARG A 45 54.55 -4.86 16.65
C ARG A 45 53.74 -6.13 16.31
N ARG A 46 53.51 -6.49 15.04
CA ARG A 46 54.32 -6.23 13.82
C ARG A 46 53.55 -5.52 12.70
N SER A 47 54.29 -4.74 11.90
CA SER A 47 53.83 -4.17 10.63
C SER A 47 54.10 -5.15 9.47
N ALA A 48 53.21 -5.19 8.48
CA ALA A 48 53.49 -5.75 7.17
C ALA A 48 52.85 -4.88 6.07
N LYS A 49 53.65 -4.32 5.16
CA LYS A 49 53.13 -3.75 3.91
C LYS A 49 52.76 -4.90 2.97
N LYS A 50 51.57 -4.85 2.36
CA LYS A 50 51.39 -5.39 1.00
C LYS A 50 50.48 -4.50 0.17
N THR A 51 50.55 -4.68 -1.15
CA THR A 51 50.12 -3.73 -2.18
C THR A 51 48.64 -3.81 -2.52
N LYS A 52 48.18 -2.85 -3.35
CA LYS A 52 46.87 -2.86 -4.01
C LYS A 52 46.56 -4.23 -4.63
N GLU A 53 45.32 -4.67 -4.45
CA GLU A 53 44.50 -5.24 -5.53
C GLU A 53 43.10 -4.65 -5.40
N VAL A 54 42.48 -4.27 -6.51
CA VAL A 54 41.13 -3.68 -6.52
C VAL A 54 40.13 -4.80 -6.82
N GLY A 55 39.84 -5.60 -5.80
CA GLY A 55 38.78 -6.60 -5.88
C GLY A 55 37.41 -5.95 -5.95
N HIS A 56 36.69 -6.14 -7.06
CA HIS A 56 35.27 -5.78 -7.12
C HIS A 56 34.47 -6.65 -6.15
N VAL A 57 34.02 -6.06 -5.04
CA VAL A 57 32.93 -6.64 -4.24
C VAL A 57 31.63 -6.39 -4.98
N VAL A 58 31.30 -7.30 -5.91
CA VAL A 58 29.96 -7.36 -6.50
C VAL A 58 29.01 -7.82 -5.38
N ALA A 59 28.21 -6.89 -4.87
CA ALA A 59 27.12 -7.24 -3.97
C ALA A 59 26.01 -7.88 -4.81
N GLU A 60 25.86 -9.21 -4.72
CA GLU A 60 24.78 -9.94 -5.36
C GLU A 60 23.42 -9.48 -4.80
N VAL A 61 22.71 -8.66 -5.58
CA VAL A 61 21.32 -8.30 -5.32
C VAL A 61 20.45 -9.40 -5.93
N PRO A 62 19.49 -9.99 -5.20
CA PRO A 62 18.65 -11.07 -5.72
C PRO A 62 17.91 -10.69 -7.00
N GLU A 63 17.71 -11.65 -7.91
CA GLU A 63 16.98 -11.49 -9.18
C GLU A 63 15.45 -11.32 -8.99
N GLU A 64 15.02 -10.31 -8.24
CA GLU A 64 13.60 -9.96 -8.08
C GLU A 64 13.15 -8.92 -9.13
N ASN A 65 13.33 -9.28 -10.41
CA ASN A 65 12.73 -8.63 -11.60
C ASN A 65 12.65 -7.09 -11.50
N THR A 66 13.83 -6.46 -11.43
CA THR A 66 13.99 -5.01 -11.33
C THR A 66 13.37 -4.34 -12.56
N ASP A 67 12.14 -3.85 -12.40
CA ASP A 67 11.40 -3.10 -13.43
C ASP A 67 12.35 -2.10 -14.09
N ILE A 68 12.59 -2.29 -15.39
CA ILE A 68 13.51 -1.47 -16.21
C ILE A 68 13.23 0.02 -16.01
N SER A 69 11.96 0.37 -15.74
CA SER A 69 11.53 1.72 -15.38
C SER A 69 12.24 2.29 -14.15
N SER A 70 12.46 1.49 -13.12
CA SER A 70 13.07 1.91 -11.85
C SER A 70 14.57 2.14 -12.01
N ALA A 71 15.29 1.21 -12.64
CA ALA A 71 16.71 1.38 -12.97
C ALA A 71 16.94 2.58 -13.90
N PHE A 72 16.10 2.73 -14.93
CA PHE A 72 16.16 3.86 -15.84
C PHE A 72 15.90 5.20 -15.13
N MET A 73 14.93 5.28 -14.21
CA MET A 73 14.64 6.53 -13.49
C MET A 73 15.80 6.94 -12.57
N ILE A 74 16.58 5.99 -12.03
CA ILE A 74 17.82 6.30 -11.30
C ILE A 74 18.86 6.89 -12.26
N PHE A 75 19.16 6.20 -13.37
CA PHE A 75 20.09 6.70 -14.40
C PHE A 75 19.69 8.10 -14.92
N MET A 76 18.42 8.29 -15.24
CA MET A 76 17.85 9.55 -15.72
C MET A 76 18.00 10.67 -14.69
N SER A 77 17.86 10.39 -13.39
CA SER A 77 18.03 11.41 -12.35
C SER A 77 19.47 11.93 -12.27
N VAL A 78 20.46 11.03 -12.34
CA VAL A 78 21.90 11.38 -12.34
C VAL A 78 22.31 12.07 -13.64
N TYR A 79 21.81 11.64 -14.80
CA TYR A 79 22.18 12.26 -16.07
C TYR A 79 21.63 13.68 -16.23
N ILE A 80 20.41 13.94 -15.75
CA ILE A 80 19.76 15.26 -15.83
C ILE A 80 20.41 16.28 -14.89
N GLU A 81 21.03 15.84 -13.79
CA GLU A 81 21.84 16.70 -12.92
C GLU A 81 22.98 17.38 -13.70
N LYS A 82 23.62 16.66 -14.63
CA LYS A 82 24.69 17.19 -15.50
C LYS A 82 24.18 17.80 -16.82
N TYR A 83 23.08 17.30 -17.38
CA TYR A 83 22.57 17.68 -18.70
C TYR A 83 21.06 18.00 -18.67
N ASN A 84 20.71 19.04 -17.91
CA ASN A 84 19.32 19.39 -17.57
C ASN A 84 18.37 19.59 -18.77
N THR A 85 18.87 20.05 -19.93
CA THR A 85 18.08 20.25 -21.16
C THR A 85 17.66 18.94 -21.84
N ARG A 86 18.37 17.82 -21.61
CA ARG A 86 18.18 16.55 -22.34
C ARG A 86 17.11 15.63 -21.75
N ALA A 87 16.38 16.09 -20.74
CA ALA A 87 15.31 15.32 -20.09
C ALA A 87 14.24 14.79 -21.07
N GLN A 88 13.91 15.55 -22.12
CA GLN A 88 12.95 15.13 -23.15
C GLN A 88 13.50 14.01 -24.04
N GLU A 89 14.79 14.06 -24.36
CA GLU A 89 15.47 13.05 -25.16
C GLU A 89 15.49 11.70 -24.42
N LEU A 90 15.84 11.70 -23.14
CA LEU A 90 15.84 10.51 -22.27
C LEU A 90 14.44 9.90 -22.12
N LEU A 91 13.38 10.70 -22.09
CA LEU A 91 12.00 10.19 -22.06
C LEU A 91 11.60 9.49 -23.37
N LYS A 92 12.14 9.94 -24.51
CA LYS A 92 11.95 9.26 -25.80
C LYS A 92 12.79 7.97 -25.85
N TYR A 93 14.05 8.02 -25.44
CA TYR A 93 14.90 6.84 -25.30
C TYR A 93 14.26 5.75 -24.41
N MET A 94 13.72 6.12 -23.24
CA MET A 94 13.00 5.19 -22.35
C MET A 94 11.81 4.49 -23.04
N ARG A 95 11.08 5.20 -23.92
CA ARG A 95 9.99 4.64 -24.72
C ARG A 95 10.54 3.67 -25.76
N ASP A 96 11.62 4.01 -26.42
CA ASP A 96 12.17 3.24 -27.54
C ASP A 96 12.88 1.97 -27.03
N ILE A 97 13.56 2.02 -25.88
CA ILE A 97 14.08 0.83 -25.16
C ILE A 97 12.94 -0.09 -24.68
N ARG A 98 11.86 0.45 -24.11
CA ARG A 98 10.67 -0.35 -23.77
C ARG A 98 10.02 -0.98 -25.01
N LEU A 99 10.04 -0.31 -26.15
CA LEU A 99 9.53 -0.86 -27.42
C LEU A 99 10.43 -1.97 -27.94
N ALA A 100 11.76 -1.81 -27.86
CA ALA A 100 12.74 -2.84 -28.17
C ALA A 100 12.53 -4.11 -27.31
N ALA A 101 12.36 -3.95 -25.99
CA ALA A 101 12.08 -5.04 -25.05
C ALA A 101 10.73 -5.76 -25.29
N THR A 102 9.84 -5.21 -26.12
CA THR A 102 8.61 -5.89 -26.59
C THR A 102 8.74 -6.52 -27.98
N ARG A 103 9.94 -6.51 -28.59
CA ARG A 103 10.18 -6.90 -29.99
C ARG A 103 11.38 -7.82 -30.20
N SER A 104 12.41 -7.73 -29.36
CA SER A 104 13.63 -8.54 -29.46
C SER A 104 14.16 -8.83 -28.06
N GLU A 105 14.70 -10.02 -27.85
CA GLU A 105 15.38 -10.41 -26.61
C GLU A 105 16.75 -9.71 -26.48
N ASN A 106 17.38 -9.36 -27.62
CA ASN A 106 18.66 -8.65 -27.69
C ASN A 106 18.56 -7.14 -27.39
N TRP A 107 17.44 -6.68 -26.83
CA TRP A 107 17.21 -5.26 -26.51
C TRP A 107 18.22 -4.69 -25.50
N ALA A 108 18.70 -5.51 -24.58
CA ALA A 108 19.68 -5.11 -23.56
C ALA A 108 21.04 -4.76 -24.19
N THR A 109 21.46 -5.51 -25.22
CA THR A 109 22.67 -5.22 -25.99
C THR A 109 22.55 -3.91 -26.76
N TYR A 110 21.37 -3.61 -27.32
CA TYR A 110 21.13 -2.29 -27.94
C TYR A 110 21.20 -1.15 -26.92
N ASP A 111 20.59 -1.32 -25.74
CA ASP A 111 20.63 -0.34 -24.65
C ASP A 111 22.08 0.00 -24.24
N GLU A 112 22.89 -1.02 -24.00
CA GLU A 112 24.30 -0.88 -23.64
C GLU A 112 25.13 -0.21 -24.75
N GLN A 113 25.07 -0.71 -25.99
CA GLN A 113 25.86 -0.16 -27.10
C GLN A 113 25.47 1.29 -27.44
N PHE A 114 24.19 1.64 -27.27
CA PHE A 114 23.74 3.03 -27.44
C PHE A 114 24.26 3.94 -26.31
N ARG A 115 24.24 3.49 -25.05
CA ARG A 115 24.85 4.23 -23.91
C ARG A 115 26.35 4.47 -24.13
N LEU A 116 27.08 3.43 -24.52
CA LEU A 116 28.53 3.51 -24.83
C LEU A 116 28.83 4.45 -26.02
N LYS A 117 27.94 4.54 -27.01
CA LYS A 117 28.12 5.47 -28.15
C LYS A 117 27.85 6.92 -27.79
N ILE A 118 26.93 7.20 -26.84
CA ILE A 118 26.71 8.57 -26.32
C ILE A 118 27.81 8.98 -25.33
N GLU A 119 28.41 8.04 -24.59
CA GLU A 119 29.62 8.32 -23.81
C GLU A 119 30.79 8.75 -24.71
N LYS A 120 31.02 8.03 -25.82
CA LYS A 120 32.05 8.35 -26.81
C LYS A 120 31.75 9.59 -27.65
N ASN A 121 30.48 9.93 -27.87
CA ASN A 121 30.05 11.16 -28.54
C ASN A 121 28.89 11.84 -27.80
N PRO A 122 29.19 12.70 -26.81
CA PRO A 122 28.18 13.42 -26.05
C PRO A 122 27.30 14.38 -26.87
N ASN A 123 27.62 14.67 -28.13
CA ASN A 123 26.77 15.51 -28.99
C ASN A 123 25.64 14.71 -29.66
N LEU A 124 25.62 13.38 -29.55
CA LEU A 124 24.52 12.55 -30.03
C LEU A 124 23.28 12.71 -29.13
N SER A 125 22.10 12.83 -29.75
CA SER A 125 20.81 12.98 -29.06
C SER A 125 20.28 11.62 -28.58
N TRP A 126 19.83 11.52 -27.33
CA TRP A 126 19.12 10.33 -26.85
C TRP A 126 17.76 10.15 -27.56
N GLY A 127 17.24 11.21 -28.17
CA GLY A 127 15.95 11.22 -28.83
C GLY A 127 15.93 10.54 -30.20
N ASN A 128 17.05 10.03 -30.70
CA ASN A 128 17.13 9.41 -32.03
C ASN A 128 17.60 7.96 -31.93
N ILE A 129 16.81 7.04 -32.49
CA ILE A 129 17.17 5.62 -32.62
C ILE A 129 18.41 5.50 -33.51
N HIS A 130 19.41 4.75 -33.05
CA HIS A 130 20.61 4.52 -33.85
C HIS A 130 20.37 3.41 -34.88
N GLY A 131 20.12 3.80 -36.14
CA GLY A 131 19.70 2.89 -37.22
C GLY A 131 20.49 1.58 -37.30
N GLU A 132 21.83 1.64 -37.38
CA GLU A 132 22.70 0.45 -37.49
C GLU A 132 22.49 -0.57 -36.35
N TYR A 133 22.65 -0.15 -35.09
CA TYR A 133 22.45 -1.02 -33.93
C TYR A 133 20.99 -1.47 -33.77
N TRP A 134 20.02 -0.64 -34.15
CA TRP A 134 18.60 -1.00 -34.10
C TRP A 134 18.27 -2.08 -35.14
N LEU A 135 18.84 -2.00 -36.34
CA LEU A 135 18.73 -3.06 -37.35
C LEU A 135 19.39 -4.36 -36.87
N LEU A 136 20.60 -4.26 -36.32
CA LEU A 136 21.40 -5.40 -35.86
C LEU A 136 20.74 -6.15 -34.68
N HIS A 137 20.19 -5.44 -33.69
CA HIS A 137 19.69 -6.06 -32.46
C HIS A 137 18.16 -6.13 -32.36
N ILE A 138 17.39 -5.26 -33.03
CA ILE A 138 15.94 -5.09 -32.79
C ILE A 138 15.07 -5.51 -33.98
N THR A 139 15.56 -5.48 -35.22
CA THR A 139 14.78 -5.91 -36.41
C THR A 139 15.31 -7.13 -37.13
N SER A 140 16.52 -7.60 -36.81
CA SER A 140 17.04 -8.86 -37.35
C SER A 140 16.28 -10.04 -36.73
N PRO A 141 15.59 -10.89 -37.52
CA PRO A 141 15.00 -12.11 -36.98
C PRO A 141 16.10 -13.05 -36.49
N THR A 142 15.83 -13.81 -35.44
CA THR A 142 16.80 -14.70 -34.77
C THR A 142 17.14 -15.92 -35.64
N VAL A 143 18.02 -15.73 -36.62
CA VAL A 143 18.75 -16.83 -37.26
C VAL A 143 19.78 -17.34 -36.27
N HIS A 144 19.58 -18.56 -35.79
CA HIS A 144 20.52 -19.24 -34.90
C HIS A 144 21.78 -19.62 -35.68
N ASN A 145 22.74 -18.70 -35.79
CA ASN A 145 23.88 -18.85 -36.69
C ASN A 145 25.02 -19.69 -36.05
N SER A 146 24.70 -20.94 -35.74
CA SER A 146 25.63 -21.97 -35.27
C SER A 146 25.96 -22.94 -36.40
N VAL A 147 26.55 -22.42 -37.49
CA VAL A 147 27.04 -23.22 -38.62
C VAL A 147 28.47 -22.82 -38.96
N SER A 148 29.42 -23.65 -38.51
CA SER A 148 30.74 -23.75 -39.13
C SER A 148 30.59 -24.19 -40.59
N VAL A 149 31.36 -23.58 -41.50
CA VAL A 149 31.29 -23.86 -42.94
C VAL A 149 31.52 -25.34 -43.25
N GLN A 150 30.50 -26.04 -43.78
CA GLN A 150 30.68 -27.06 -44.82
C GLN A 150 29.37 -27.48 -45.53
N SER A 151 29.25 -27.03 -46.78
CA SER A 151 28.73 -27.70 -47.99
C SER A 151 27.46 -28.59 -48.04
N GLN A 152 26.80 -28.50 -49.20
CA GLN A 152 25.91 -29.45 -49.90
C GLN A 152 24.39 -29.21 -49.85
N GLY A 153 23.76 -29.31 -51.04
CA GLY A 153 22.51 -30.07 -51.18
C GLY A 153 21.18 -29.31 -51.23
N TYR A 154 20.95 -28.44 -52.23
CA TYR A 154 19.57 -28.17 -52.64
C TYR A 154 18.96 -29.41 -53.32
N ARG A 155 17.79 -29.86 -52.84
CA ARG A 155 16.85 -30.70 -53.62
C ARG A 155 15.41 -30.43 -53.18
N THR A 156 14.46 -30.95 -53.94
CA THR A 156 13.15 -30.32 -54.18
C THR A 156 11.95 -31.14 -53.71
N ASP A 157 10.76 -30.55 -53.90
CA ASP A 157 9.49 -31.21 -54.26
C ASP A 157 8.41 -31.55 -53.21
N THR A 158 7.30 -30.81 -53.37
CA THR A 158 5.89 -31.27 -53.46
C THR A 158 5.08 -31.76 -52.25
N GLN A 159 3.84 -31.24 -52.19
CA GLN A 159 2.56 -31.89 -51.87
C GLN A 159 2.45 -32.93 -50.72
N ASN A 160 1.48 -32.73 -49.81
CA ASN A 160 0.16 -33.39 -49.96
C ASN A 160 -0.98 -32.77 -49.11
N ARG A 161 -2.20 -33.30 -49.31
CA ARG A 161 -3.46 -33.04 -48.60
C ARG A 161 -3.47 -33.68 -47.20
N GLY A 162 -4.33 -33.20 -46.28
CA GLY A 162 -4.38 -33.71 -44.89
C GLY A 162 -5.64 -33.41 -44.06
N ASN A 163 -6.82 -33.50 -44.68
CA ASN A 163 -8.17 -33.41 -44.08
C ASN A 163 -8.31 -33.97 -42.64
N TYR A 164 -8.79 -33.17 -41.67
CA TYR A 164 -9.37 -33.66 -40.41
C TYR A 164 -10.56 -32.82 -39.93
N ASN A 165 -11.55 -33.51 -39.37
CA ASN A 165 -12.83 -32.98 -38.89
C ASN A 165 -13.00 -33.25 -37.37
N SER A 166 -13.98 -32.59 -36.74
CA SER A 166 -14.59 -32.95 -35.45
C SER A 166 -13.67 -33.26 -34.25
N ASN A 167 -13.57 -32.30 -33.30
CA ASN A 167 -13.90 -32.53 -31.87
C ASN A 167 -13.66 -31.26 -31.02
N ALA A 168 -14.68 -30.42 -30.85
CA ALA A 168 -14.61 -29.17 -30.09
C ALA A 168 -14.75 -29.39 -28.56
N ALA A 169 -13.79 -30.10 -27.96
CA ALA A 169 -13.71 -30.30 -26.52
C ALA A 169 -13.45 -28.95 -25.81
N THR A 170 -14.50 -28.35 -25.24
CA THR A 170 -14.43 -27.02 -24.61
C THR A 170 -13.78 -27.12 -23.22
N LEU A 171 -12.47 -26.90 -23.17
CA LEU A 171 -11.70 -26.75 -21.92
C LEU A 171 -11.43 -25.25 -21.61
N PRO A 172 -11.22 -24.89 -20.32
CA PRO A 172 -11.43 -23.51 -19.87
C PRO A 172 -10.31 -22.53 -20.23
N ASN A 173 -10.71 -21.29 -20.54
CA ASN A 173 -9.85 -20.14 -20.82
C ASN A 173 -8.94 -19.75 -19.62
N ASN A 174 -7.79 -20.43 -19.50
CA ASN A 174 -6.82 -20.21 -18.42
C ASN A 174 -5.73 -19.18 -18.81
N ARG A 175 -5.93 -17.93 -18.36
CA ARG A 175 -4.84 -17.03 -17.88
C ARG A 175 -3.62 -16.73 -18.78
N THR A 176 -3.77 -16.56 -20.10
CA THR A 176 -2.66 -16.05 -20.96
C THR A 176 -2.93 -14.70 -21.65
N HIS A 177 -4.05 -14.02 -21.35
CA HIS A 177 -4.24 -12.61 -21.73
C HIS A 177 -3.57 -11.65 -20.73
N GLN A 178 -2.24 -11.68 -20.68
CA GLN A 178 -1.41 -10.73 -19.93
C GLN A 178 -1.40 -9.36 -20.65
N LYS A 179 -2.54 -8.66 -20.62
CA LYS A 179 -2.68 -7.31 -21.18
C LYS A 179 -1.63 -6.37 -20.58
N SER A 180 -0.78 -5.79 -21.45
CA SER A 180 0.22 -4.75 -21.17
C SER A 180 -0.42 -3.39 -20.82
N GLN A 181 -1.31 -3.38 -19.83
CA GLN A 181 -1.98 -2.20 -19.31
C GLN A 181 -0.99 -1.33 -18.55
N GLY A 182 -0.46 -0.30 -19.23
CA GLY A 182 0.40 0.72 -18.63
C GLY A 182 -0.22 1.36 -17.38
N LEU A 183 0.65 1.89 -16.52
CA LEU A 183 0.31 2.41 -15.19
C LEU A 183 -0.94 3.30 -15.19
N SER A 184 -1.80 3.12 -14.18
CA SER A 184 -3.01 3.94 -14.08
C SER A 184 -2.66 5.43 -13.93
N GLY A 185 -3.47 6.32 -14.49
CA GLY A 185 -3.29 7.77 -14.37
C GLY A 185 -3.27 8.26 -12.92
N GLY A 186 -3.87 7.51 -11.98
CA GLY A 186 -3.75 7.72 -10.53
C GLY A 186 -2.37 7.34 -9.97
N THR A 187 -1.81 6.21 -10.42
CA THR A 187 -0.42 5.80 -10.10
C THR A 187 0.58 6.81 -10.64
N ILE A 188 0.45 7.20 -11.92
CA ILE A 188 1.30 8.21 -12.56
C ILE A 188 1.19 9.55 -11.82
N SER A 189 -0.02 10.00 -11.48
CA SER A 189 -0.21 11.22 -10.67
C SER A 189 0.45 11.11 -9.28
N SER A 190 0.54 9.90 -8.71
CA SER A 190 1.17 9.66 -7.40
C SER A 190 2.70 9.72 -7.50
N TYR A 191 3.30 9.14 -8.56
CA TYR A 191 4.74 9.26 -8.82
C TYR A 191 5.16 10.70 -9.10
N ILE A 192 4.39 11.42 -9.94
CA ILE A 192 4.59 12.86 -10.19
C ILE A 192 4.44 13.67 -8.88
N SER A 193 3.57 13.26 -7.96
CA SER A 193 3.46 13.90 -6.63
C SER A 193 4.69 13.64 -5.74
N GLY A 194 5.34 12.48 -5.86
CA GLY A 194 6.60 12.18 -5.18
C GLY A 194 7.76 13.03 -5.69
N VAL A 195 7.91 13.15 -7.01
CA VAL A 195 8.90 14.06 -7.64
C VAL A 195 8.64 15.51 -7.24
N SER A 196 7.37 15.93 -7.24
CA SER A 196 6.93 17.26 -6.79
C SER A 196 7.26 17.57 -5.33
N TYR A 197 7.27 16.55 -4.47
CA TYR A 197 7.64 16.65 -3.06
C TYR A 197 9.16 16.73 -2.90
N HIS A 198 9.92 15.93 -3.67
CA HIS A 198 11.38 15.95 -3.66
C HIS A 198 11.94 17.32 -4.07
N HIS A 199 11.52 17.88 -5.23
CA HIS A 199 11.96 19.21 -5.67
C HIS A 199 11.75 20.28 -4.58
N LYS A 200 10.60 20.27 -3.91
CA LYS A 200 10.27 21.25 -2.86
C LYS A 200 11.11 21.13 -1.61
N ILE A 201 11.53 19.93 -1.22
CA ILE A 201 12.46 19.74 -0.10
C ILE A 201 13.85 20.24 -0.46
N GLN A 202 14.29 20.07 -1.71
CA GLN A 202 15.58 20.58 -2.19
C GLN A 202 15.57 22.07 -2.57
N GLY A 203 14.44 22.78 -2.44
CA GLY A 203 14.28 24.16 -2.89
C GLY A 203 14.30 24.36 -4.42
N ILE A 204 14.34 23.28 -5.20
CA ILE A 204 14.42 23.28 -6.67
C ILE A 204 13.04 23.62 -7.26
N GLN A 205 13.03 24.33 -8.39
CA GLN A 205 11.80 24.65 -9.12
C GLN A 205 11.00 23.38 -9.45
N ASP A 206 9.73 23.32 -9.04
CA ASP A 206 8.90 22.13 -9.22
C ASP A 206 8.42 21.95 -10.67
N THR A 207 9.32 21.42 -11.52
CA THR A 207 9.08 21.17 -12.95
C THR A 207 7.82 20.35 -13.24
N THR A 208 7.34 19.55 -12.26
CA THR A 208 6.08 18.78 -12.37
C THR A 208 4.82 19.65 -12.53
N LYS A 209 4.94 20.97 -12.32
CA LYS A 209 3.86 21.95 -12.49
C LYS A 209 3.87 22.63 -13.86
N PHE A 210 4.85 22.35 -14.72
CA PHE A 210 4.89 22.89 -16.07
C PHE A 210 3.66 22.45 -16.89
N PHE A 211 3.14 23.38 -17.70
CA PHE A 211 1.91 23.22 -18.48
C PHE A 211 1.86 21.91 -19.27
N ILE A 212 2.97 21.52 -19.90
CA ILE A 212 3.09 20.30 -20.70
C ILE A 212 2.85 19.02 -19.87
N ILE A 213 3.31 18.97 -18.62
CA ILE A 213 3.06 17.83 -17.72
C ILE A 213 1.60 17.83 -17.25
N GLY A 214 1.02 19.01 -17.01
CA GLY A 214 -0.42 19.16 -16.78
C GLY A 214 -1.26 18.58 -17.94
N LYS A 215 -0.94 18.96 -19.18
CA LYS A 215 -1.63 18.47 -20.38
C LYS A 215 -1.36 17.00 -20.69
N ALA A 216 -0.16 16.48 -20.42
CA ALA A 216 0.12 15.04 -20.48
C ALA A 216 -0.75 14.25 -19.48
N LEU A 217 -0.88 14.74 -18.23
CA LEU A 217 -1.73 14.13 -17.21
C LEU A 217 -3.23 14.25 -17.51
N GLU A 218 -3.68 15.31 -18.20
CA GLU A 218 -5.04 15.37 -18.77
C GLU A 218 -5.22 14.33 -19.88
N GLY A 219 -4.30 14.25 -20.83
CA GLY A 219 -4.33 13.31 -21.96
C GLY A 219 -4.40 11.86 -21.49
N ILE A 220 -3.54 11.47 -20.55
CA ILE A 220 -3.55 10.13 -19.92
C ILE A 220 -4.90 9.82 -19.28
N LYS A 221 -5.55 10.78 -18.61
CA LYS A 221 -6.88 10.59 -17.99
C LYS A 221 -8.01 10.47 -19.02
N ARG A 222 -7.88 11.12 -20.19
CA ARG A 222 -8.81 10.95 -21.32
C ARG A 222 -8.64 9.56 -21.96
N ILE A 223 -7.41 9.22 -22.36
CA ILE A 223 -7.04 7.95 -23.03
C ILE A 223 -7.41 6.73 -22.17
N GLN A 224 -7.24 6.79 -20.85
CA GLN A 224 -7.54 5.66 -19.95
C GLN A 224 -9.03 5.51 -19.56
N GLY A 225 -9.94 6.25 -20.20
CA GLY A 225 -11.39 6.09 -19.98
C GLY A 225 -11.90 6.73 -18.69
N GLY A 226 -11.45 7.94 -18.37
CA GLY A 226 -11.99 8.75 -17.27
C GLY A 226 -11.74 8.19 -15.87
N LYS A 227 -12.69 8.39 -14.94
CA LYS A 227 -12.61 7.79 -13.61
C LYS A 227 -12.98 6.31 -13.70
N ARG A 228 -11.99 5.42 -13.63
CA ARG A 228 -12.21 3.99 -13.35
C ARG A 228 -13.07 3.86 -12.09
N ASN A 229 -14.31 3.41 -12.25
CA ASN A 229 -15.22 3.15 -11.12
C ASN A 229 -14.62 2.06 -10.23
N ASP A 230 -14.85 2.15 -8.90
CA ASP A 230 -14.32 1.17 -7.98
C ASP A 230 -15.08 -0.17 -8.16
N ILE A 231 -14.45 -1.12 -8.84
CA ILE A 231 -15.05 -2.42 -9.21
C ILE A 231 -15.45 -3.30 -8.02
N ARG A 232 -15.06 -2.95 -6.79
CA ARG A 232 -15.31 -3.75 -5.58
C ARG A 232 -16.80 -3.83 -5.24
N ALA A 233 -17.36 -5.04 -5.29
CA ALA A 233 -18.73 -5.29 -4.87
C ALA A 233 -18.92 -4.99 -3.36
N PRO A 234 -20.10 -4.52 -2.91
CA PRO A 234 -20.46 -4.45 -1.50
C PRO A 234 -20.66 -5.86 -0.93
N ILE A 235 -20.23 -6.12 0.31
CA ILE A 235 -20.77 -7.27 1.07
C ILE A 235 -22.24 -6.95 1.39
N THR A 236 -23.16 -7.89 1.16
CA THR A 236 -24.56 -7.76 1.61
C THR A 236 -24.72 -8.35 3.01
N VAL A 237 -25.80 -8.00 3.74
CA VAL A 237 -26.07 -8.64 5.05
C VAL A 237 -26.29 -10.15 4.95
N GLN A 238 -26.86 -10.62 3.82
CA GLN A 238 -26.97 -12.04 3.54
C GLN A 238 -25.60 -12.69 3.32
N LEU A 239 -24.74 -12.11 2.48
CA LEU A 239 -23.39 -12.63 2.28
C LEU A 239 -22.56 -12.60 3.59
N LEU A 240 -22.79 -11.63 4.47
CA LEU A 240 -22.20 -11.61 5.81
C LEU A 240 -22.72 -12.74 6.72
N SER A 241 -24.05 -13.00 6.70
CA SER A 241 -24.67 -14.17 7.35
C SER A 241 -24.01 -15.47 6.89
N ASP A 242 -23.90 -15.66 5.58
CA ASP A 242 -23.48 -16.91 4.97
C ASP A 242 -21.98 -17.14 5.21
N MET A 243 -21.15 -16.08 5.09
CA MET A 243 -19.74 -16.15 5.43
C MET A 243 -19.53 -16.54 6.89
N ILE A 244 -20.21 -15.89 7.83
CA ILE A 244 -20.07 -16.19 9.26
C ILE A 244 -20.51 -17.63 9.56
N SER A 245 -21.59 -18.09 8.94
CA SER A 245 -22.09 -19.46 9.09
C SER A 245 -21.15 -20.53 8.50
N CYS A 246 -20.28 -20.18 7.53
CA CYS A 246 -19.29 -21.11 6.98
C CYS A 246 -17.92 -21.06 7.65
N LEU A 247 -17.64 -20.12 8.56
CA LEU A 247 -16.29 -19.98 9.15
C LEU A 247 -15.85 -21.22 9.95
N ASP A 248 -16.75 -21.94 10.60
CA ASP A 248 -16.47 -23.23 11.27
C ASP A 248 -16.00 -24.35 10.32
N LYS A 249 -16.12 -24.17 8.99
CA LYS A 249 -15.62 -25.08 7.95
C LYS A 249 -14.39 -24.53 7.20
N VAL A 250 -14.11 -23.23 7.34
CA VAL A 250 -13.08 -22.49 6.59
C VAL A 250 -11.85 -22.15 7.46
N CYS A 251 -12.06 -21.92 8.75
CA CYS A 251 -11.01 -21.64 9.72
C CYS A 251 -10.37 -22.93 10.27
N LYS A 252 -9.13 -22.83 10.75
CA LYS A 252 -8.36 -23.99 11.26
C LYS A 252 -8.99 -24.64 12.51
N ASN A 253 -9.71 -23.87 13.31
CA ASN A 253 -10.38 -24.30 14.54
C ASN A 253 -11.48 -23.29 14.96
N LYS A 254 -12.24 -23.64 16.01
CA LYS A 254 -13.31 -22.80 16.56
C LYS A 254 -12.85 -21.42 17.06
N TYR A 255 -11.61 -21.31 17.56
CA TYR A 255 -11.04 -20.02 17.99
C TYR A 255 -10.90 -19.06 16.80
N GLU A 256 -10.29 -19.55 15.71
CA GLU A 256 -10.13 -18.76 14.49
C GLU A 256 -11.50 -18.44 13.86
N ALA A 257 -12.47 -19.36 13.92
CA ALA A 257 -13.84 -19.09 13.47
C ALA A 257 -14.50 -17.95 14.28
N ALA A 258 -14.37 -17.94 15.61
CA ALA A 258 -14.87 -16.86 16.47
C ALA A 258 -14.16 -15.52 16.19
N LEU A 259 -12.82 -15.54 16.06
CA LEU A 259 -12.00 -14.39 15.67
C LEU A 259 -12.50 -13.78 14.36
N PHE A 260 -12.59 -14.57 13.29
CA PHE A 260 -12.99 -14.04 11.98
C PHE A 260 -14.46 -13.63 11.93
N SER A 261 -15.35 -14.27 12.71
CA SER A 261 -16.75 -13.86 12.82
C SER A 261 -16.88 -12.47 13.45
N ALA A 262 -16.20 -12.25 14.57
CA ALA A 262 -16.15 -10.95 15.23
C ALA A 262 -15.52 -9.88 14.33
N VAL A 263 -14.39 -10.19 13.70
CA VAL A 263 -13.66 -9.30 12.77
C VAL A 263 -14.53 -8.89 11.57
N PHE A 264 -15.20 -9.83 10.91
CA PHE A 264 -16.05 -9.56 9.74
C PHE A 264 -17.26 -8.71 10.11
N SER A 265 -17.95 -9.04 11.21
CA SER A 265 -19.11 -8.28 11.68
C SER A 265 -18.73 -6.85 12.13
N VAL A 266 -17.69 -6.71 12.96
CA VAL A 266 -17.22 -5.39 13.43
C VAL A 266 -16.67 -4.53 12.28
N ALA A 267 -16.02 -5.14 11.28
CA ALA A 267 -15.61 -4.44 10.06
C ALA A 267 -16.80 -3.88 9.26
N PHE A 268 -17.89 -4.64 9.16
CA PHE A 268 -19.12 -4.25 8.48
C PHE A 268 -19.84 -3.12 9.24
N PHE A 269 -20.29 -3.39 10.48
CA PHE A 269 -21.15 -2.47 11.22
C PHE A 269 -20.43 -1.21 11.75
N GLY A 270 -19.12 -1.28 12.01
CA GLY A 270 -18.31 -0.10 12.33
C GLY A 270 -17.87 0.73 11.12
N LEU A 271 -18.25 0.31 9.91
CA LEU A 271 -17.77 0.90 8.64
C LEU A 271 -16.24 1.02 8.62
N LEU A 272 -15.53 0.03 9.17
CA LEU A 272 -14.09 0.15 9.43
C LEU A 272 -13.28 0.01 8.15
N ARG A 273 -12.19 0.74 8.05
CA ARG A 273 -11.14 0.35 7.09
C ARG A 273 -10.43 -0.83 7.75
N VAL A 274 -10.23 -1.94 7.03
CA VAL A 274 -9.59 -3.13 7.64
C VAL A 274 -8.19 -2.84 8.19
N GLY A 275 -7.49 -1.81 7.70
CA GLY A 275 -6.26 -1.29 8.32
C GLY A 275 -6.42 -0.45 9.61
N GLU A 276 -7.63 -0.35 10.16
CA GLU A 276 -7.94 0.17 11.51
C GLU A 276 -8.10 -1.01 12.52
N ILE A 277 -8.15 -2.26 12.04
CA ILE A 277 -8.33 -3.52 12.82
C ILE A 277 -7.31 -4.63 12.46
N THR A 278 -6.34 -4.37 11.59
CA THR A 278 -5.32 -5.35 11.17
C THR A 278 -3.97 -4.71 10.93
N THR A 279 -2.93 -5.40 11.37
CA THR A 279 -1.54 -4.97 11.13
C THR A 279 -1.08 -5.24 9.70
N SER A 280 0.07 -4.66 9.34
CA SER A 280 0.80 -4.90 8.10
C SER A 280 2.22 -5.37 8.45
N LYS A 281 2.71 -6.42 7.77
CA LYS A 281 4.04 -7.02 8.05
C LYS A 281 5.20 -6.00 8.10
N SER A 282 5.11 -4.93 7.32
CA SER A 282 6.14 -3.88 7.23
C SER A 282 6.04 -2.79 8.31
N LYS A 283 4.96 -2.75 9.10
CA LYS A 283 4.89 -1.88 10.30
C LYS A 283 5.36 -2.65 11.52
N SER A 284 6.56 -2.30 12.00
CA SER A 284 6.94 -2.51 13.39
C SER A 284 5.93 -1.84 14.34
N VAL A 285 5.92 -2.29 15.60
CA VAL A 285 4.91 -1.99 16.64
C VAL A 285 4.71 -0.49 16.92
N ILE A 286 5.67 0.34 16.50
CA ILE A 286 5.84 1.80 16.71
C ILE A 286 4.57 2.66 16.51
N ASN A 287 3.57 2.20 15.75
CA ASN A 287 2.51 3.06 15.22
C ASN A 287 1.14 3.00 15.92
N GLY A 288 0.92 2.14 16.92
CA GLY A 288 -0.23 2.19 17.86
C GLY A 288 -1.64 2.43 17.28
N SER A 289 -1.90 2.00 16.04
CA SER A 289 -3.05 2.45 15.21
C SER A 289 -4.10 1.38 14.92
N ASN A 290 -3.88 0.16 15.41
CA ASN A 290 -4.92 -0.87 15.48
C ASN A 290 -5.82 -0.58 16.68
N LEU A 291 -7.09 -0.98 16.62
CA LEU A 291 -7.97 -1.01 17.78
C LEU A 291 -7.43 -2.00 18.85
N THR A 292 -7.34 -1.56 20.11
CA THR A 292 -6.92 -2.39 21.25
C THR A 292 -8.11 -2.84 22.11
N ILE A 293 -7.90 -3.76 23.06
CA ILE A 293 -8.96 -4.16 24.02
C ILE A 293 -9.51 -2.93 24.77
N SER A 294 -8.65 -1.97 25.12
CA SER A 294 -9.02 -0.69 25.75
C SER A 294 -9.79 0.29 24.86
N ASP A 295 -9.91 0.02 23.56
CA ASP A 295 -10.74 0.81 22.64
C ASP A 295 -12.19 0.30 22.54
N ILE A 296 -12.53 -0.82 23.19
CA ILE A 296 -13.90 -1.37 23.20
C ILE A 296 -14.52 -1.37 24.59
N LEU A 297 -15.84 -1.20 24.61
CA LEU A 297 -16.65 -1.31 25.80
C LEU A 297 -18.05 -1.81 25.41
N VAL A 298 -18.42 -3.01 25.86
CA VAL A 298 -19.77 -3.55 25.61
C VAL A 298 -20.64 -3.27 26.83
N ARG A 299 -21.75 -2.56 26.63
CA ARG A 299 -22.69 -2.17 27.69
C ARG A 299 -24.12 -2.46 27.26
N ARG A 300 -24.86 -3.20 28.10
CA ARG A 300 -26.24 -3.68 27.86
C ARG A 300 -26.34 -4.46 26.54
N LYS A 301 -26.61 -3.76 25.43
CA LYS A 301 -26.80 -4.28 24.06
C LYS A 301 -26.10 -3.40 23.00
N VAL A 302 -25.08 -2.65 23.40
CA VAL A 302 -24.30 -1.76 22.52
C VAL A 302 -22.81 -2.02 22.69
N LEU A 303 -22.08 -2.12 21.58
CA LEU A 303 -20.64 -2.04 21.50
C LEU A 303 -20.25 -0.57 21.27
N GLU A 304 -19.61 0.04 22.26
CA GLU A 304 -18.86 1.28 22.10
C GLU A 304 -17.47 0.94 21.54
N LEU A 305 -17.06 1.58 20.43
CA LEU A 305 -15.81 1.30 19.71
C LEU A 305 -15.05 2.59 19.39
N ARG A 306 -13.94 2.85 20.10
CA ARG A 306 -13.14 4.07 19.99
C ARG A 306 -12.04 3.97 18.93
N VAL A 307 -12.34 4.43 17.71
CA VAL A 307 -11.32 4.56 16.65
C VAL A 307 -10.36 5.71 17.01
N ARG A 308 -9.21 5.39 17.63
CA ARG A 308 -8.21 6.37 18.07
C ARG A 308 -7.62 7.21 16.94
N TRP A 309 -7.29 6.58 15.82
CA TRP A 309 -6.69 7.22 14.65
C TRP A 309 -7.39 6.77 13.36
N SER A 310 -7.43 7.65 12.35
CA SER A 310 -7.86 7.26 10.99
C SER A 310 -7.16 8.10 9.93
N LYS A 311 -7.12 7.63 8.67
CA LYS A 311 -6.52 8.39 7.55
C LYS A 311 -7.12 9.81 7.38
N THR A 312 -8.32 10.04 7.88
CA THR A 312 -9.08 11.30 7.82
C THR A 312 -9.01 12.12 9.12
N ASP A 313 -8.28 11.64 10.14
CA ASP A 313 -8.06 12.32 11.42
C ASP A 313 -6.55 12.36 11.75
N GLN A 314 -5.83 13.25 11.07
CA GLN A 314 -4.41 13.51 11.30
C GLN A 314 -4.13 14.27 12.62
N LYS A 315 -5.17 14.64 13.39
CA LYS A 315 -5.04 15.36 14.67
C LYS A 315 -5.41 14.49 15.89
N GLY A 316 -5.64 13.19 15.70
CA GLY A 316 -5.85 12.23 16.79
C GLY A 316 -7.03 12.57 17.72
N LYS A 317 -8.08 13.23 17.21
CA LYS A 317 -9.28 13.56 18.01
C LYS A 317 -10.00 12.31 18.49
N SER A 318 -9.87 11.20 17.75
CA SER A 318 -10.59 9.93 17.94
C SER A 318 -12.11 10.03 17.73
N VAL A 319 -12.74 8.90 17.39
CA VAL A 319 -14.20 8.82 17.21
C VAL A 319 -14.71 7.54 17.86
N THR A 320 -15.64 7.68 18.82
CA THR A 320 -16.39 6.54 19.34
C THR A 320 -17.58 6.24 18.42
N LEU A 321 -17.69 4.99 18.00
CA LEU A 321 -18.81 4.45 17.25
C LEU A 321 -19.71 3.67 18.22
N LEU A 322 -21.02 3.79 18.08
CA LEU A 322 -22.00 3.04 18.84
C LEU A 322 -22.65 2.02 17.90
N ILE A 323 -22.48 0.73 18.20
CA ILE A 323 -22.96 -0.37 17.37
C ILE A 323 -23.94 -1.22 18.19
N ALA A 324 -25.21 -1.19 17.82
CA ALA A 324 -26.28 -1.90 18.54
C ALA A 324 -26.31 -3.41 18.22
N GLU A 325 -26.88 -4.18 19.14
CA GLU A 325 -27.28 -5.57 18.90
C GLU A 325 -28.41 -5.64 17.87
N ASN A 326 -28.39 -6.66 17.01
CA ASN A 326 -29.43 -6.88 15.98
C ASN A 326 -30.07 -8.29 16.03
N GLY A 327 -29.68 -9.13 17.00
CA GLY A 327 -30.26 -10.47 17.22
C GLY A 327 -29.97 -11.52 16.14
N LYS A 328 -29.10 -11.25 15.15
CA LYS A 328 -28.80 -12.19 14.06
C LYS A 328 -27.52 -13.01 14.29
N ASN A 329 -27.29 -14.03 13.45
CA ASN A 329 -26.03 -14.79 13.41
C ASN A 329 -24.81 -13.89 13.15
N TYR A 330 -24.97 -12.82 12.37
CA TYR A 330 -23.96 -11.78 12.12
C TYR A 330 -23.89 -10.66 13.16
N CYS A 331 -24.52 -10.77 14.33
CA CYS A 331 -24.62 -9.67 15.30
C CYS A 331 -23.25 -9.26 15.89
N PRO A 332 -22.78 -8.00 15.72
CA PRO A 332 -21.46 -7.56 16.16
C PRO A 332 -21.27 -7.63 17.68
N VAL A 333 -22.29 -7.22 18.45
CA VAL A 333 -22.26 -7.22 19.92
C VAL A 333 -22.15 -8.64 20.49
N ARG A 334 -22.85 -9.61 19.90
CA ARG A 334 -22.78 -11.02 20.34
C ARG A 334 -21.46 -11.67 19.92
N LEU A 335 -21.05 -11.50 18.66
CA LEU A 335 -19.83 -12.12 18.13
C LEU A 335 -18.56 -11.57 18.80
N ILE A 336 -18.49 -10.26 19.10
CA ILE A 336 -17.34 -9.72 19.86
C ILE A 336 -17.31 -10.26 21.29
N ASN A 337 -18.46 -10.41 21.96
CA ASN A 337 -18.54 -11.01 23.30
C ASN A 337 -18.13 -12.50 23.29
N GLU A 338 -18.54 -13.26 22.27
CA GLU A 338 -18.14 -14.66 22.10
C GLU A 338 -16.64 -14.79 21.85
N TYR A 339 -16.06 -13.94 21.00
CA TYR A 339 -14.61 -13.88 20.80
C TYR A 339 -13.85 -13.49 22.08
N LEU A 340 -14.29 -12.46 22.80
CA LEU A 340 -13.62 -11.98 24.02
C LEU A 340 -13.60 -13.01 25.15
N LYS A 341 -14.61 -13.89 25.23
CA LYS A 341 -14.63 -15.02 26.18
C LYS A 341 -13.53 -16.06 25.93
N VAL A 342 -13.03 -16.16 24.69
CA VAL A 342 -12.01 -17.16 24.29
C VAL A 342 -10.67 -16.53 23.88
N ARG A 343 -10.59 -15.20 23.77
CA ARG A 343 -9.35 -14.45 23.49
C ARG A 343 -8.32 -14.73 24.59
N PRO A 344 -7.09 -15.17 24.27
CA PRO A 344 -6.09 -15.46 25.29
C PRO A 344 -5.63 -14.17 25.99
N THR A 345 -5.36 -14.28 27.29
CA THR A 345 -4.69 -13.24 28.08
C THR A 345 -3.21 -13.24 27.74
N CYS A 346 -2.70 -12.15 27.19
CA CYS A 346 -1.30 -11.99 26.80
C CYS A 346 -0.91 -10.51 26.75
N ASN A 347 0.39 -10.23 26.71
CA ASN A 347 0.93 -8.86 26.66
C ASN A 347 0.55 -8.06 25.39
N ASN A 348 0.05 -8.73 24.33
CA ASN A 348 -0.46 -8.03 23.15
C ASN A 348 -1.86 -7.45 23.42
N THR A 349 -1.96 -6.12 23.30
CA THR A 349 -3.18 -5.34 23.54
C THR A 349 -4.06 -5.14 22.31
N ASP A 350 -3.60 -5.48 21.10
CA ASP A 350 -4.41 -5.44 19.88
C ASP A 350 -5.69 -6.25 20.06
N LEU A 351 -6.85 -5.70 19.66
CA LEU A 351 -8.15 -6.33 19.88
C LEU A 351 -8.20 -7.73 19.27
N PHE A 352 -7.81 -7.83 17.99
CA PHE A 352 -7.90 -9.05 17.19
C PHE A 352 -6.54 -9.72 17.04
N ILE A 353 -6.36 -10.81 17.81
CA ILE A 353 -5.17 -11.64 17.83
C ILE A 353 -5.50 -13.11 17.51
N HIS A 354 -4.53 -13.82 16.95
CA HIS A 354 -4.52 -15.28 16.90
C HIS A 354 -4.28 -15.88 18.30
N TYR A 355 -4.57 -17.17 18.47
CA TYR A 355 -4.38 -17.86 19.75
C TYR A 355 -2.92 -17.80 20.26
N THR A 356 -1.96 -17.62 19.35
CA THR A 356 -0.53 -17.43 19.64
C THR A 356 -0.16 -16.03 20.16
N GLY A 357 -1.14 -15.16 20.42
CA GLY A 357 -0.91 -13.75 20.79
C GLY A 357 -0.54 -12.83 19.61
N MET A 358 -0.29 -13.38 18.42
CA MET A 358 0.11 -12.60 17.25
C MET A 358 -1.06 -11.77 16.67
N PRO A 359 -0.86 -10.49 16.32
CA PRO A 359 -1.92 -9.63 15.81
C PRO A 359 -2.36 -10.02 14.40
N LEU A 360 -3.68 -9.92 14.14
CA LEU A 360 -4.25 -10.28 12.84
C LEU A 360 -3.70 -9.38 11.72
N THR A 361 -3.11 -9.99 10.67
CA THR A 361 -2.63 -9.24 9.51
C THR A 361 -3.72 -9.05 8.45
N ARG A 362 -3.60 -7.97 7.65
CA ARG A 362 -4.46 -7.73 6.48
C ARG A 362 -4.40 -8.86 5.44
N TYR A 363 -3.28 -9.58 5.38
CA TYR A 363 -3.13 -10.75 4.51
C TYR A 363 -4.05 -11.89 4.96
N GLN A 364 -4.02 -12.24 6.25
CA GLN A 364 -4.89 -13.28 6.81
C GLN A 364 -6.38 -12.92 6.70
N PHE A 365 -6.75 -11.66 6.96
CA PHE A 365 -8.12 -11.16 6.68
C PHE A 365 -8.54 -11.43 5.24
N SER A 366 -7.67 -11.10 4.27
CA SER A 366 -7.99 -11.25 2.85
C SER A 366 -8.05 -12.72 2.44
N SER A 367 -7.16 -13.56 2.95
CA SER A 367 -7.14 -15.01 2.68
C SER A 367 -8.38 -15.73 3.24
N ILE A 368 -8.84 -15.40 4.45
CA ILE A 368 -10.07 -16.00 5.00
C ILE A 368 -11.32 -15.49 4.27
N LEU A 369 -11.36 -14.21 3.86
CA LEU A 369 -12.42 -13.69 2.99
C LEU A 369 -12.49 -14.46 1.66
N GLU A 370 -11.35 -14.63 0.99
CA GLU A 370 -11.26 -15.36 -0.29
C GLU A 370 -11.67 -16.84 -0.14
N LYS A 371 -11.26 -17.50 0.95
CA LYS A 371 -11.69 -18.89 1.25
C LYS A 371 -13.19 -19.00 1.57
N ALA A 372 -13.76 -18.07 2.32
CA ALA A 372 -15.20 -18.06 2.63
C ALA A 372 -16.04 -17.87 1.37
N LEU A 373 -15.66 -16.90 0.51
CA LEU A 373 -16.31 -16.69 -0.79
C LEU A 373 -16.19 -17.92 -1.71
N HIS A 374 -15.02 -18.58 -1.73
CA HIS A 374 -14.83 -19.82 -2.48
C HIS A 374 -15.69 -20.97 -1.96
N PHE A 375 -15.77 -21.15 -0.63
CA PHE A 375 -16.62 -22.17 0.00
C PHE A 375 -18.10 -21.96 -0.36
N LEU A 376 -18.56 -20.71 -0.33
CA LEU A 376 -19.91 -20.29 -0.73
C LEU A 376 -20.11 -20.25 -2.26
N ARG A 377 -19.11 -20.66 -3.07
CA ARG A 377 -19.13 -20.67 -4.54
C ARG A 377 -19.42 -19.30 -5.19
N ILE A 378 -19.10 -18.21 -4.50
CA ILE A 378 -19.33 -16.83 -4.96
C ILE A 378 -18.27 -16.43 -5.99
N SER A 379 -18.58 -16.67 -7.27
CA SER A 379 -17.71 -16.35 -8.42
C SER A 379 -17.91 -14.94 -8.99
N LYS A 380 -19.03 -14.27 -8.67
CA LYS A 380 -19.38 -12.94 -9.20
C LYS A 380 -19.09 -11.84 -8.18
N GLY A 381 -18.22 -10.88 -8.55
CA GLY A 381 -17.96 -9.65 -7.78
C GLY A 381 -16.54 -9.54 -7.24
N HIS A 382 -15.92 -8.36 -7.34
CA HIS A 382 -14.54 -8.13 -6.91
C HIS A 382 -14.43 -7.84 -5.40
N PHE A 383 -14.80 -8.81 -4.57
CA PHE A 383 -14.72 -8.67 -3.12
C PHE A 383 -13.27 -8.53 -2.64
N ARG A 384 -13.04 -7.55 -1.77
CA ARG A 384 -11.78 -7.36 -1.02
C ARG A 384 -12.11 -6.78 0.35
N SER A 385 -11.10 -6.61 1.21
CA SER A 385 -11.22 -5.99 2.54
C SER A 385 -11.97 -4.63 2.59
N HIS A 386 -12.07 -3.87 1.50
CA HIS A 386 -12.88 -2.64 1.47
C HIS A 386 -14.39 -2.88 1.34
N SER A 387 -14.80 -4.04 0.79
CA SER A 387 -16.19 -4.40 0.50
C SER A 387 -17.11 -4.43 1.72
N PHE A 388 -16.56 -4.69 2.92
CA PHE A 388 -17.29 -4.61 4.19
C PHE A 388 -17.79 -3.19 4.48
N ARG A 389 -16.93 -2.18 4.26
CA ARG A 389 -17.25 -0.76 4.49
C ARG A 389 -18.15 -0.16 3.40
N ILE A 390 -18.08 -0.69 2.18
CA ILE A 390 -19.04 -0.38 1.10
C ILE A 390 -20.40 -1.01 1.42
N GLY A 391 -20.38 -2.28 1.86
CA GLY A 391 -21.54 -3.06 2.28
C GLY A 391 -22.35 -2.39 3.39
N GLY A 392 -21.73 -2.16 4.56
CA GLY A 392 -22.41 -1.53 5.69
C GLY A 392 -22.94 -0.12 5.38
N ALA A 393 -22.26 0.65 4.53
CA ALA A 393 -22.72 1.98 4.13
C ALA A 393 -23.93 1.91 3.19
N THR A 394 -23.95 0.93 2.28
CA THR A 394 -25.10 0.66 1.42
C THR A 394 -26.27 0.12 2.23
N GLU A 395 -26.03 -0.76 3.20
CA GLU A 395 -27.07 -1.31 4.08
C GLU A 395 -27.73 -0.24 4.94
N LEU A 396 -26.96 0.69 5.53
CA LEU A 396 -27.52 1.83 6.27
C LEU A 396 -28.38 2.72 5.37
N ALA A 397 -27.94 2.99 4.14
CA ALA A 397 -28.74 3.75 3.17
C ALA A 397 -30.02 2.99 2.76
N ARG A 398 -29.94 1.67 2.59
CA ARG A 398 -31.08 0.77 2.31
C ARG A 398 -32.08 0.72 3.48
N GLN A 399 -31.62 0.95 4.71
CA GLN A 399 -32.45 1.10 5.91
C GLN A 399 -33.00 2.52 6.10
N GLY A 400 -32.79 3.45 5.17
CA GLY A 400 -33.27 4.83 5.27
C GLY A 400 -32.51 5.70 6.28
N VAL A 401 -31.35 5.27 6.76
CA VAL A 401 -30.52 6.07 7.68
C VAL A 401 -30.00 7.31 6.95
N SER A 402 -30.19 8.49 7.55
CA SER A 402 -29.82 9.76 6.92
C SER A 402 -28.33 9.84 6.55
N GLU A 403 -28.05 10.55 5.45
CA GLU A 403 -26.69 10.68 4.91
C GLU A 403 -25.72 11.28 5.93
N GLU A 404 -26.18 12.21 6.76
CA GLU A 404 -25.38 12.84 7.82
C GLU A 404 -24.93 11.81 8.88
N VAL A 405 -25.81 10.88 9.26
CA VAL A 405 -25.48 9.76 10.17
C VAL A 405 -24.54 8.76 9.50
N ILE A 406 -24.74 8.44 8.22
CA ILE A 406 -23.82 7.56 7.46
C ILE A 406 -22.43 8.21 7.32
N MET A 407 -22.37 9.52 7.04
CA MET A 407 -21.14 10.31 7.02
C MET A 407 -20.43 10.32 8.37
N ARG A 408 -21.17 10.52 9.46
CA ARG A 408 -20.67 10.53 10.84
C ARG A 408 -20.10 9.16 11.23
N LEU A 409 -20.89 8.09 11.11
CA LEU A 409 -20.49 6.71 11.40
C LEU A 409 -19.27 6.29 10.56
N GLY A 410 -19.31 6.55 9.25
CA GLY A 410 -18.24 6.17 8.34
C GLY A 410 -17.02 7.10 8.38
N ARG A 411 -17.08 8.21 9.11
CA ARG A 411 -15.98 9.17 9.30
C ARG A 411 -15.59 9.85 7.96
N TRP A 412 -16.60 10.18 7.14
CA TRP A 412 -16.46 10.93 5.88
C TRP A 412 -16.72 12.43 6.12
N LYS A 413 -15.80 13.28 5.65
CA LYS A 413 -15.87 14.76 5.79
C LYS A 413 -16.40 15.47 4.54
N SER A 414 -16.93 14.73 3.56
CA SER A 414 -17.43 15.26 2.27
C SER A 414 -18.24 14.20 1.54
N HIS A 415 -18.85 14.59 0.41
CA HIS A 415 -19.57 13.75 -0.57
C HIS A 415 -18.82 12.50 -1.10
N ALA A 416 -17.62 12.20 -0.61
CA ALA A 416 -16.92 10.94 -0.86
C ALA A 416 -17.66 9.69 -0.32
N TYR A 417 -18.63 9.83 0.59
CA TYR A 417 -19.47 8.72 1.08
C TYR A 417 -20.36 8.15 -0.04
N SER A 418 -20.85 8.97 -0.98
CA SER A 418 -21.71 8.55 -2.10
C SER A 418 -21.15 7.36 -2.88
N ARG A 419 -19.82 7.29 -3.05
CA ARG A 419 -19.10 6.20 -3.76
C ARG A 419 -19.10 4.86 -3.01
N TYR A 420 -19.58 4.85 -1.77
CA TYR A 420 -19.74 3.66 -0.93
C TYR A 420 -21.18 3.15 -0.91
N ILE A 421 -22.17 3.99 -1.22
CA ILE A 421 -23.57 3.59 -1.31
C ILE A 421 -23.80 2.99 -2.71
N ARG A 422 -24.31 1.76 -2.77
CA ARG A 422 -24.43 0.98 -4.00
C ARG A 422 -25.73 0.17 -4.06
N LEU A 423 -26.87 0.86 -4.00
CA LEU A 423 -28.19 0.25 -3.90
C LEU A 423 -28.46 -0.77 -5.04
N GLN A 424 -27.89 -0.58 -6.23
CA GLN A 424 -27.93 -1.49 -7.40
C GLN A 424 -27.30 -2.90 -7.21
N PHE A 425 -26.94 -3.31 -5.99
CA PHE A 425 -26.36 -4.62 -5.66
C PHE A 425 -27.19 -5.39 -4.60
N PHE A 426 -28.41 -4.92 -4.32
CA PHE A 426 -29.34 -5.45 -3.33
C PHE A 426 -30.72 -5.63 -3.98
#